data_AF-A0A9W8UCH1-F1
#
_entry.id   AF-A0A9W8UCH1-F1
#
_cell.length_a   1.000
_cell.length_b   1.000
_cell.length_c   1.000
_cell.angle_alpha   90.00
_cell.angle_beta   90.00
_cell.angle_gamma   90.00
#
_symmetry.space_group_name_H-M   'P 1'
#
loop_
_entity.id
_entity.type
_entity.pdbx_description
1 polymer ?
#
loop_
_entity_poly.entity_id
_entity_poly.type
_entity_poly.pdbx_seq_one_letter_code
_entity_poly.pdbx_strand_id
1 'polypeptide(L)'
;MYENLLHRSNQVMALFPGLIGLNLLIRPEATLQQMNFTIPAEPQARKLTRGLARIYGIRNVVVTVLFTRLSLTKDPGMVNLAYTGALAMCLTDGIVAKSVIGHGEWMHWVFAPVCVGAIVANYYLG
;
A
#
# COMPACT_ATOMS: atom_id res chain seq x y z
N MET A 1 10.90 8.90 -24.86
CA MET A 1 9.49 8.44 -24.86
C MET A 1 9.18 7.61 -23.62
N TYR A 2 10.01 6.61 -23.29
CA TYR A 2 9.83 5.73 -22.14
C TYR A 2 9.95 6.42 -20.77
N GLU A 3 10.87 7.36 -20.59
CA GLU A 3 11.01 8.12 -19.33
C GLU A 3 9.74 8.84 -18.90
N ASN A 4 9.05 9.51 -19.84
CA ASN A 4 7.80 10.21 -19.55
C ASN A 4 6.67 9.25 -19.18
N LEU A 5 6.65 8.05 -19.78
CA LEU A 5 5.68 7.01 -19.44
C LEU A 5 5.97 6.45 -18.06
N LEU A 6 7.22 6.06 -17.77
CA LEU A 6 7.65 5.53 -16.48
C LEU A 6 7.39 6.49 -15.33
N HIS A 7 7.71 7.77 -15.52
CA HIS A 7 7.46 8.81 -14.52
C HIS A 7 5.97 8.99 -14.22
N ARG A 8 5.12 9.00 -15.27
CA ARG A 8 3.66 9.06 -15.10
C ARG A 8 3.11 7.79 -14.44
N SER A 9 3.64 6.62 -14.79
CA SER A 9 3.29 5.37 -14.13
C SER A 9 3.60 5.40 -12.65
N ASN A 10 4.80 5.87 -12.25
CA ASN A 10 5.17 6.03 -10.84
C ASN A 10 4.21 6.96 -10.08
N GLN A 11 3.79 8.06 -10.70
CA GLN A 11 2.81 8.99 -10.11
C GLN A 11 1.44 8.32 -9.91
N VAL A 12 0.95 7.58 -10.89
CA VAL A 12 -0.34 6.88 -10.78
C VAL A 12 -0.26 5.80 -9.70
N MET A 13 0.82 5.02 -9.67
CA MET A 13 1.03 3.98 -8.66
C MET A 13 1.10 4.54 -7.24
N ALA A 14 1.69 5.73 -7.07
CA ALA A 14 1.80 6.41 -5.79
C ALA A 14 0.44 6.71 -5.14
N LEU A 15 -0.64 6.85 -5.92
CA LEU A 15 -1.97 7.22 -5.42
C LEU A 15 -2.74 6.05 -4.79
N PHE A 16 -2.42 4.81 -5.19
CA PHE A 16 -3.22 3.64 -4.84
C PHE A 16 -3.31 3.37 -3.32
N PRO A 17 -2.21 3.43 -2.55
CA PRO A 17 -2.29 3.26 -1.09
C PRO A 17 -3.22 4.29 -0.44
N GLY A 18 -3.23 5.52 -0.95
CA GLY A 18 -3.97 6.64 -0.38
C GLY A 18 -5.47 6.46 -0.53
N LEU A 19 -5.92 5.89 -1.65
CA LEU A 19 -7.34 5.55 -1.84
C LEU A 19 -7.80 4.51 -0.81
N ILE A 20 -6.99 3.47 -0.58
CA ILE A 20 -7.25 2.47 0.47
C ILE A 20 -7.22 3.14 1.86
N GLY A 21 -6.23 4.00 2.10
CA GLY A 21 -6.05 4.69 3.37
C GLY A 21 -7.22 5.61 3.73
N LEU A 22 -7.69 6.40 2.76
CA LEU A 22 -8.88 7.24 2.91
C LEU A 22 -10.12 6.40 3.19
N ASN A 23 -10.30 5.26 2.51
CA ASN A 23 -11.43 4.38 2.78
C ASN A 23 -11.34 3.74 4.17
N LEU A 24 -10.15 3.38 4.66
CA LEU A 24 -9.94 2.92 6.03
C LEU A 24 -10.24 4.00 7.08
N LEU A 25 -9.98 5.27 6.78
CA LEU A 25 -10.28 6.39 7.67
C LEU A 25 -11.80 6.62 7.80
N ILE A 26 -12.49 6.67 6.66
CA ILE A 26 -13.92 7.02 6.57
C ILE A 26 -14.81 5.80 6.84
N ARG A 27 -14.49 4.64 6.24
CA ARG A 27 -15.26 3.39 6.26
C ARG A 27 -14.37 2.19 6.65
N PRO A 28 -13.82 2.17 7.87
CA PRO A 28 -12.86 1.13 8.30
C PRO A 28 -13.43 -0.28 8.15
N GLU A 29 -14.67 -0.52 8.57
CA GLU A 29 -15.28 -1.85 8.54
C GLU A 29 -15.52 -2.35 7.12
N ALA A 30 -16.02 -1.48 6.24
CA ALA A 30 -16.25 -1.84 4.84
C ALA A 30 -14.93 -2.23 4.16
N THR A 31 -13.84 -1.51 4.46
CA THR A 31 -12.52 -1.81 3.89
C THR A 31 -11.96 -3.12 4.44
N LEU A 32 -12.06 -3.34 5.75
CA LEU A 32 -11.65 -4.60 6.38
C LEU A 32 -12.42 -5.80 5.81
N GLN A 33 -13.74 -5.66 5.62
CA GLN A 33 -14.58 -6.70 5.02
C GLN A 33 -14.20 -6.99 3.56
N GLN A 34 -13.84 -5.98 2.76
CA GLN A 34 -13.31 -6.19 1.41
C GLN A 34 -12.00 -6.98 1.40
N MET A 35 -11.21 -6.86 2.47
CA MET A 35 -10.00 -7.64 2.72
C MET A 35 -10.28 -8.97 3.44
N ASN A 36 -11.55 -9.37 3.58
CA ASN A 36 -12.02 -10.57 4.28
C ASN A 36 -11.69 -10.63 5.78
N PHE A 37 -11.44 -9.49 6.43
CA PHE A 37 -11.34 -9.43 7.89
C PHE A 37 -12.72 -9.45 8.55
N THR A 38 -12.88 -10.35 9.52
CA THR A 38 -14.08 -10.41 10.35
C THR A 38 -14.14 -9.20 11.28
N ILE A 39 -15.28 -8.52 11.29
CA ILE A 39 -15.55 -7.45 12.26
C ILE A 39 -16.02 -8.09 13.57
N PRO A 40 -15.32 -7.89 14.70
CA PRO A 40 -15.74 -8.47 15.97
C PRO A 40 -17.14 -8.00 16.38
N ALA A 41 -17.95 -8.92 16.90
CA ALA A 41 -19.27 -8.58 17.48
C ALA A 41 -19.12 -7.90 18.85
N GLU A 42 -18.08 -8.25 19.60
CA GLU A 42 -17.79 -7.70 20.92
C GLU A 42 -17.43 -6.20 20.81
N PRO A 43 -18.09 -5.30 21.57
CA PRO A 43 -17.96 -3.85 21.37
C PRO A 43 -16.54 -3.28 21.51
N GLN A 44 -15.74 -3.75 22.47
CA GLN A 44 -14.39 -3.22 22.72
C GLN A 44 -13.40 -3.66 21.63
N ALA A 45 -13.43 -4.93 21.24
CA ALA A 45 -12.67 -5.47 20.12
C ALA A 45 -13.04 -4.74 18.83
N ARG A 46 -14.34 -4.52 18.58
CA ARG A 46 -14.80 -3.74 17.42
C ARG A 46 -14.26 -2.31 17.45
N LYS A 47 -14.26 -1.66 18.61
CA LYS A 47 -13.69 -0.31 18.79
C LYS A 47 -12.18 -0.30 18.52
N LEU A 48 -11.45 -1.28 19.05
CA LEU A 48 -10.01 -1.45 18.83
C LEU A 48 -9.69 -1.71 17.35
N THR A 49 -10.37 -2.65 16.71
CA THR A 49 -10.23 -2.97 15.28
C THR A 49 -10.45 -1.74 14.41
N ARG A 50 -11.50 -0.96 14.67
CA ARG A 50 -11.74 0.32 13.97
C ARG A 50 -10.62 1.33 14.20
N GLY A 51 -10.10 1.43 15.43
CA GLY A 51 -8.99 2.31 15.77
C GLY A 51 -7.71 1.94 15.01
N LEU A 52 -7.34 0.66 15.03
CA LEU A 52 -6.18 0.13 14.32
C LEU A 52 -6.32 0.31 12.79
N ALA A 53 -7.51 0.05 12.24
CA ALA A 53 -7.79 0.28 10.82
C ALA A 53 -7.56 1.74 10.41
N ARG A 54 -7.96 2.71 11.26
CA ARG A 54 -7.71 4.13 10.98
C ARG A 54 -6.24 4.52 11.12
N ILE A 55 -5.52 3.96 12.10
CA ILE A 55 -4.07 4.15 12.23
C ILE A 55 -3.35 3.59 11.00
N TYR A 56 -3.76 2.42 10.51
CA TYR A 56 -3.24 1.89 9.25
C TYR A 56 -3.61 2.79 8.07
N GLY A 57 -4.86 3.28 8.02
CA GLY A 57 -5.34 4.17 6.96
C GLY A 57 -4.54 5.46 6.82
N ILE A 58 -4.25 6.16 7.93
CA ILE A 58 -3.45 7.40 7.86
C ILE A 58 -2.02 7.15 7.39
N ARG A 59 -1.41 6.00 7.74
CA ARG A 59 -0.07 5.62 7.25
C ARG A 59 -0.07 5.47 5.73
N ASN A 60 -1.11 4.86 5.16
CA ASN A 60 -1.22 4.73 3.70
C ASN A 60 -1.42 6.08 2.98
N VAL A 61 -2.12 7.03 3.61
CA VAL A 61 -2.21 8.42 3.11
C VAL A 61 -0.84 9.10 3.13
N VAL A 62 -0.08 8.96 4.21
CA VAL A 62 1.29 9.52 4.31
C VAL A 62 2.21 8.88 3.27
N VAL A 63 2.19 7.55 3.11
CA VAL A 63 2.95 6.85 2.06
C VAL A 63 2.64 7.41 0.68
N THR A 64 1.37 7.69 0.39
CA THR A 64 0.95 8.28 -0.89
C THR A 64 1.54 9.66 -1.11
N VAL A 65 1.49 10.52 -0.09
CA VAL A 65 2.08 11.87 -0.17
C VAL A 65 3.59 11.77 -0.41
N LEU A 66 4.29 10.92 0.34
CA LEU A 66 5.73 10.73 0.21
C LEU A 66 6.09 10.15 -1.16
N PHE A 67 5.45 9.07 -1.60
CA PHE A 67 5.68 8.47 -2.91
C PHE A 67 5.39 9.45 -4.05
N THR A 68 4.30 10.19 -3.97
CA THR A 68 3.97 11.20 -4.98
C THR A 68 5.07 12.25 -5.04
N ARG A 69 5.54 12.75 -3.89
CA ARG A 69 6.65 13.71 -3.83
C ARG A 69 7.96 13.15 -4.39
N LEU A 70 8.33 11.93 -4.01
CA LEU A 70 9.52 11.25 -4.51
C LEU A 70 9.43 11.01 -6.02
N SER A 71 8.25 10.66 -6.53
CA SER A 71 8.07 10.48 -7.97
C SER A 71 8.34 11.76 -8.75
N LEU A 72 8.08 12.95 -8.16
CA LEU A 72 8.29 14.25 -8.79
C LEU A 72 9.76 14.70 -8.83
N THR A 73 10.65 14.12 -8.02
CA THR A 73 12.08 14.50 -8.03
C THR A 73 12.81 14.01 -9.28
N LYS A 74 12.24 13.02 -9.98
CA LYS A 74 12.88 12.30 -11.11
C LYS A 74 14.23 11.67 -10.75
N ASP A 75 14.45 11.39 -9.47
CA ASP A 75 15.61 10.65 -8.99
C ASP A 75 15.25 9.15 -8.91
N PRO A 76 15.79 8.29 -9.80
CA PRO A 76 15.46 6.87 -9.83
C PRO A 76 15.91 6.15 -8.55
N GLY A 77 16.97 6.60 -7.88
CA GLY A 77 17.42 6.02 -6.61
C GLY A 77 16.42 6.25 -5.49
N MET A 78 15.90 7.48 -5.37
CA MET A 78 14.88 7.83 -4.38
C MET A 78 13.54 7.13 -4.64
N VAL A 79 13.14 7.00 -5.90
CA VAL A 79 11.94 6.25 -6.29
C VAL A 79 12.09 4.75 -6.00
N ASN A 80 13.27 4.17 -6.27
CA ASN A 80 13.56 2.76 -5.97
C ASN A 80 13.59 2.47 -4.47
N LEU A 81 14.11 3.39 -3.67
CA LEU A 81 14.06 3.28 -2.21
C LEU A 81 12.60 3.26 -1.71
N ALA A 82 11.74 4.10 -2.30
CA ALA A 82 10.31 4.08 -2.06
C ALA A 82 9.73 2.69 -2.36
N TYR A 83 9.90 2.17 -3.59
CA TYR A 83 9.37 0.85 -3.97
C TYR A 83 9.93 -0.30 -3.12
N THR A 84 11.16 -0.20 -2.64
CA THR A 84 11.73 -1.17 -1.69
C THR A 84 10.96 -1.16 -0.37
N GLY A 85 10.64 0.03 0.15
CA GLY A 85 9.75 0.16 1.31
C GLY A 85 8.36 -0.40 1.06
N ALA A 86 7.76 -0.15 -0.11
CA ALA A 86 6.48 -0.73 -0.48
C ALA A 86 6.51 -2.27 -0.60
N LEU A 87 7.61 -2.83 -1.11
CA LEU A 87 7.80 -4.27 -1.16
C LEU A 87 7.84 -4.87 0.26
N ALA A 88 8.56 -4.24 1.19
CA ALA A 88 8.57 -4.69 2.58
C ALA A 88 7.19 -4.61 3.23
N MET A 89 6.43 -3.53 2.98
CA MET A 89 5.06 -3.38 3.47
C MET A 89 4.13 -4.46 2.91
N CYS A 90 4.08 -4.67 1.59
CA CYS A 90 3.13 -5.62 1.01
C CYS A 90 3.44 -7.07 1.39
N LEU A 91 4.71 -7.43 1.55
CA LEU A 91 5.11 -8.74 2.07
C LEU A 91 4.64 -8.92 3.52
N THR A 92 4.88 -7.93 4.37
CA THR A 92 4.49 -7.96 5.79
C THR A 92 2.98 -7.99 5.95
N ASP A 93 2.25 -7.17 5.19
CA ASP A 93 0.78 -7.14 5.21
C ASP A 93 0.20 -8.51 4.86
N GLY A 94 0.77 -9.19 3.84
CA GLY A 94 0.32 -10.54 3.49
C GLY A 94 0.62 -11.60 4.56
N ILE A 95 1.76 -11.51 5.26
CA ILE A 95 2.08 -12.37 6.41
C ILE A 95 1.08 -12.14 7.55
N VAL A 96 0.77 -10.88 7.85
CA VAL A 96 -0.19 -10.51 8.90
C VAL A 96 -1.61 -10.93 8.53
N ALA A 97 -2.04 -10.74 7.28
CA ALA A 97 -3.34 -11.21 6.82
C ALA A 97 -3.46 -12.73 7.01
N LYS A 98 -2.49 -13.49 6.52
CA LYS A 98 -2.48 -14.95 6.68
C LYS A 98 -2.48 -15.38 8.14
N SER A 99 -1.77 -14.69 9.03
CA SER A 99 -1.73 -15.05 10.45
C SER A 99 -3.03 -14.72 11.20
N VAL A 100 -3.74 -13.67 10.79
CA VAL A 100 -4.97 -13.22 11.47
C VAL A 100 -6.22 -13.92 10.95
N ILE A 101 -6.36 -14.10 9.63
CA ILE A 101 -7.56 -14.65 9.00
C ILE A 101 -7.33 -16.01 8.31
N GLY A 102 -6.12 -16.57 8.37
CA GLY A 102 -5.77 -17.87 7.77
C GLY A 102 -5.57 -17.84 6.24
N HIS A 103 -5.84 -16.70 5.60
CA HIS A 103 -5.75 -16.49 4.15
C HIS A 103 -5.55 -14.99 3.84
N GLY A 104 -5.69 -14.59 2.57
CA GLY A 104 -5.71 -13.19 2.15
C GLY A 104 -4.33 -12.61 1.82
N GLU A 105 -3.26 -13.39 1.97
CA GLU A 105 -1.89 -12.98 1.62
C GLU A 105 -1.77 -12.48 0.18
N TRP A 106 -2.51 -13.11 -0.74
CA TRP A 106 -2.47 -12.78 -2.16
C TRP A 106 -3.09 -11.42 -2.51
N MET A 107 -3.98 -10.88 -1.65
CA MET A 107 -4.44 -9.49 -1.81
C MET A 107 -3.31 -8.48 -1.59
N HIS A 108 -2.25 -8.87 -0.90
CA HIS A 108 -1.09 -8.02 -0.62
C HIS A 108 0.11 -8.40 -1.49
N TRP A 109 0.42 -9.69 -1.63
CA TRP A 109 1.60 -10.15 -2.36
C TRP A 109 1.50 -9.97 -3.88
N VAL A 110 0.30 -9.72 -4.43
CA VAL A 110 0.15 -9.32 -5.84
C VAL A 110 0.92 -8.03 -6.18
N PHE A 111 1.20 -7.18 -5.19
CA PHE A 111 1.98 -5.96 -5.37
C PHE A 111 3.49 -6.18 -5.37
N ALA A 112 3.99 -7.34 -4.91
CA ALA A 112 5.42 -7.62 -4.88
C ALA A 112 6.04 -7.63 -6.29
N PRO A 113 5.48 -8.34 -7.30
CA PRO A 113 5.95 -8.24 -8.68
C PRO A 113 5.90 -6.82 -9.26
N VAL A 114 4.89 -6.03 -8.88
CA VAL A 114 4.76 -4.63 -9.32
C VAL A 114 5.91 -3.78 -8.77
N CYS A 115 6.25 -3.94 -7.48
CA CYS A 115 7.36 -3.22 -6.86
C CYS A 115 8.70 -3.62 -7.48
N VAL A 116 8.95 -4.92 -7.66
CA VAL A 116 10.18 -5.43 -8.29
C VAL A 116 10.29 -4.94 -9.73
N GLY A 117 9.20 -5.03 -10.51
CA GLY A 117 9.16 -4.53 -11.89
C GLY A 117 9.43 -3.04 -11.98
N ALA A 118 8.87 -2.24 -11.07
CA ALA A 118 9.16 -0.80 -11.00
C ALA A 118 10.62 -0.52 -10.66
N ILE A 119 11.21 -1.23 -9.69
CA ILE A 119 12.63 -1.07 -9.34
C ILE A 119 13.52 -1.35 -10.54
N VAL A 120 13.29 -2.48 -11.23
CA VAL A 120 14.02 -2.86 -12.44
C VAL A 120 13.83 -1.81 -13.54
N ALA A 121 12.59 -1.36 -13.78
CA ALA A 121 12.30 -0.35 -14.80
C ALA A 121 13.00 0.99 -14.53
N ASN A 122 12.98 1.49 -13.30
CA ASN A 122 13.67 2.73 -12.94
C ASN A 122 15.20 2.57 -12.96
N TYR A 123 15.74 1.36 -12.78
CA TYR A 123 17.18 1.12 -12.89
C TYR A 123 17.67 1.13 -14.35
N TYR A 124 16.90 0.56 -15.27
CA TYR A 124 17.31 0.41 -16.68
C TYR A 124 16.76 1.48 -17.63
N LEU A 125 15.66 2.14 -17.27
CA LEU A 125 14.92 3.07 -18.15
C LEU A 125 14.70 4.46 -17.54
N GLY A 126 15.17 4.68 -16.30
CA GLY A 126 14.99 5.91 -15.52
C GLY A 126 16.25 6.77 -15.45
#